data_AF-A0A956J1T6-F1
#
_entry.id   AF-A0A956J1T6-F1
#
_cell.length_a   1.000
_cell.length_b   1.000
_cell.length_c   1.000
_cell.angle_alpha   90.00
_cell.angle_beta   90.00
_cell.angle_gamma   90.00
#
_symmetry.space_group_name_H-M   'P 1'
#
loop_
_entity.id
_entity.type
_entity.pdbx_description
1 polymer ?
#
loop_
_entity_poly.entity_id
_entity_poly.type
_entity_poly.pdbx_seq_one_letter_code
_entity_poly.pdbx_strand_id
1 'polypeptide(L)'
;FATAKSGQRAMAESLARELWPAGIHVAYVVLDAVVDALLMRALFACRPAAAFARPDDIAITVAHLASQPRTAWTFEVDLRPHVEKW
;
A
#
# COMPACT_ATOMS: atom_id res chain seq x y z
N PHE A 1 16.20 -5.68 -1.01
CA PHE A 1 14.79 -5.30 -0.81
C PHE A 1 14.55 -3.83 -1.19
N ALA A 2 15.24 -2.88 -0.55
CA ALA A 2 15.06 -1.44 -0.79
C ALA A 2 15.18 -1.02 -2.27
N THR A 3 16.26 -1.37 -2.97
CA THR A 3 16.47 -0.98 -4.39
C THR A 3 15.34 -1.45 -5.31
N ALA A 4 14.84 -2.68 -5.11
CA ALA A 4 13.74 -3.21 -5.90
C ALA A 4 12.43 -2.43 -5.64
N LYS A 5 12.16 -2.07 -4.37
CA LYS A 5 11.01 -1.24 -3.99
C LYS A 5 11.11 0.19 -4.52
N SER A 6 12.30 0.79 -4.48
CA SER A 6 12.56 2.09 -5.12
C SER A 6 12.31 2.04 -6.63
N GLY A 7 12.72 0.95 -7.30
CA GLY A 7 12.45 0.74 -8.73
C GLY A 7 10.96 0.61 -9.06
N GLN A 8 10.20 -0.12 -8.24
CA GLN A 8 8.74 -0.22 -8.38
C GLN A 8 8.06 1.16 -8.26
N ARG A 9 8.47 1.96 -7.28
CA ARG A 9 7.97 3.32 -7.09
C ARG A 9 8.31 4.20 -8.30
N ALA A 10 9.54 4.17 -8.78
CA ALA A 10 9.97 4.94 -9.94
C ALA A 10 9.20 4.57 -11.22
N MET A 11 8.95 3.26 -11.44
CA MET A 11 8.11 2.77 -12.53
C MET A 11 6.67 3.28 -12.40
N ALA A 12 6.07 3.19 -11.21
CA ALA A 12 4.72 3.68 -10.96
C ALA A 12 4.62 5.20 -11.20
N GLU A 13 5.64 5.97 -10.82
CA GLU A 13 5.70 7.41 -11.07
C GLU A 13 5.77 7.74 -12.56
N SER A 14 6.58 6.98 -13.33
CA SER A 14 6.63 7.12 -14.80
C SER A 14 5.26 6.85 -15.42
N LEU A 15 4.59 5.77 -15.01
CA LEU A 15 3.25 5.43 -15.49
C LEU A 15 2.22 6.50 -15.12
N ALA A 16 2.27 7.06 -13.91
CA ALA A 16 1.37 8.13 -13.50
C ALA A 16 1.52 9.37 -14.39
N ARG A 17 2.75 9.78 -14.70
CA ARG A 17 3.02 10.95 -15.56
C ARG A 17 2.46 10.78 -16.97
N GLU A 18 2.47 9.55 -17.51
CA GLU A 18 1.97 9.25 -18.85
C GLU A 18 0.45 9.02 -18.88
N LEU A 19 -0.09 8.30 -17.89
CA LEU A 19 -1.46 7.79 -17.91
C LEU A 19 -2.47 8.73 -17.24
N TRP A 20 -2.04 9.59 -16.29
CA TRP A 20 -2.96 10.54 -15.66
C TRP A 20 -3.58 11.53 -16.66
N PRO A 21 -2.83 12.11 -17.64
CA PRO A 21 -3.42 12.94 -18.70
C PRO A 21 -4.41 12.17 -19.60
N ALA A 22 -4.21 10.87 -19.78
CA ALA A 22 -5.15 9.98 -20.48
C ALA A 22 -6.37 9.61 -19.63
N GLY A 23 -6.44 10.12 -18.40
CA GLY A 23 -7.56 9.89 -17.51
C GLY A 23 -7.56 8.52 -16.84
N ILE A 24 -6.38 7.90 -16.67
CA ILE A 24 -6.20 6.65 -15.93
C ILE A 24 -5.47 6.95 -14.61
N HIS A 25 -6.09 6.60 -13.48
CA HIS A 25 -5.49 6.79 -12.16
C HIS A 25 -4.44 5.71 -11.89
N VAL A 26 -3.25 6.14 -11.52
CA VAL A 26 -2.16 5.27 -11.04
C VAL A 26 -1.83 5.69 -9.61
N ALA A 27 -1.89 4.74 -8.68
CA ALA A 27 -1.54 4.92 -7.28
C ALA A 27 -0.55 3.84 -6.82
N TYR A 28 0.33 4.20 -5.89
CA TYR A 28 1.35 3.36 -5.30
C TYR A 28 1.08 3.19 -3.81
N VAL A 29 0.78 1.96 -3.40
CA VAL A 29 0.47 1.62 -2.00
C VAL A 29 1.72 1.02 -1.36
N VAL A 30 2.33 1.76 -0.45
CA VAL A 30 3.42 1.27 0.40
C VAL A 30 2.79 0.53 1.57
N LEU A 31 2.93 -0.79 1.60
CA LEU A 31 2.50 -1.60 2.72
C LEU A 31 3.71 -2.03 3.53
N ASP A 32 4.00 -1.28 4.59
CA ASP A 32 5.08 -1.56 5.54
C ASP A 32 4.51 -2.31 6.75
N ALA A 33 4.05 -3.53 6.48
CA ALA A 33 3.36 -4.34 7.46
C ALA A 33 3.42 -5.82 7.10
N VAL A 34 3.34 -6.68 8.12
CA VAL A 34 2.96 -8.08 7.90
C VAL A 34 1.44 -8.17 7.82
N VAL A 35 0.92 -8.61 6.69
CA VAL A 35 -0.52 -8.80 6.50
C VAL A 35 -1.00 -10.00 7.32
N ASP A 36 -2.13 -9.81 7.97
CA ASP A 36 -2.81 -10.84 8.75
C ASP A 36 -3.38 -11.95 7.83
N ALA A 37 -2.54 -12.95 7.56
CA ALA A 37 -2.87 -14.13 6.78
C ALA A 37 -2.49 -15.40 7.56
N LEU A 38 -3.19 -16.52 7.31
CA LEU A 38 -2.98 -17.78 8.04
C LEU A 38 -1.51 -18.23 8.05
N LEU A 39 -0.84 -18.17 6.89
CA LEU A 39 0.58 -18.49 6.77
C LEU A 39 1.47 -17.52 7.56
N MET A 40 1.16 -16.22 7.49
CA MET A 40 1.96 -15.19 8.18
C MET A 40 1.81 -15.27 9.69
N ARG A 41 0.61 -15.59 10.20
CA ARG A 41 0.41 -15.87 11.64
C ARG A 41 1.24 -17.06 12.11
N ALA A 42 1.35 -18.11 11.30
CA ALA A 42 2.19 -19.27 11.63
C ALA A 42 3.69 -18.92 11.61
N LEU A 43 4.14 -18.17 10.60
CA LEU A 43 5.54 -17.75 10.46
C LEU A 43 5.97 -16.73 11.53
N PHE A 44 5.04 -15.91 12.02
CA PHE A 44 5.28 -14.86 13.00
C PHE A 44 4.49 -15.07 14.30
N ALA A 45 4.37 -16.33 14.76
CA ALA A 45 3.55 -16.70 15.92
C ALA A 45 3.90 -15.98 17.23
N CYS A 46 5.13 -15.47 17.38
CA CYS A 46 5.57 -14.72 18.55
C CYS A 46 5.17 -13.24 18.54
N ARG A 47 4.64 -12.72 17.43
CA ARG A 47 4.19 -11.31 17.34
C ARG A 47 2.77 -11.16 17.87
N PRO A 48 2.46 -10.07 18.60
CA PRO A 48 1.09 -9.80 19.03
C PRO A 48 0.19 -9.53 17.82
N ALA A 49 -1.10 -9.85 17.92
CA ALA A 49 -2.06 -9.63 16.84
C ALA A 49 -2.09 -8.16 16.35
N ALA A 50 -1.86 -7.20 17.26
CA ALA A 50 -1.79 -5.77 16.93
C ALA A 50 -0.62 -5.38 16.00
N ALA A 51 0.38 -6.24 15.83
CA ALA A 51 1.51 -6.04 14.91
C ALA A 51 1.22 -6.48 13.47
N PHE A 52 0.04 -7.05 13.20
CA PHE A 52 -0.37 -7.43 11.86
C PHE A 52 -1.35 -6.40 11.29
N ALA A 53 -1.20 -6.08 10.01
CA ALA A 53 -2.18 -5.26 9.30
C ALA A 53 -3.35 -6.13 8.85
N ARG A 54 -4.58 -5.73 9.20
CA ARG A 54 -5.78 -6.46 8.82
C ARG A 54 -6.09 -6.22 7.33
N PRO A 55 -6.36 -7.28 6.53
CA PRO A 55 -6.73 -7.17 5.13
C PRO A 55 -7.91 -6.23 4.88
N ASP A 56 -8.93 -6.28 5.75
CA ASP A 56 -10.12 -5.42 5.63
C ASP A 56 -9.77 -3.94 5.73
N ASP A 57 -8.89 -3.57 6.67
CA ASP A 57 -8.47 -2.19 6.87
C ASP A 57 -7.64 -1.68 5.67
N ILE A 58 -6.77 -2.53 5.11
CA ILE A 58 -6.02 -2.24 3.89
C ILE A 58 -6.98 -2.06 2.70
N ALA A 59 -7.99 -2.93 2.59
CA ALA A 59 -8.96 -2.90 1.50
C ALA A 59 -9.79 -1.61 1.50
N ILE A 60 -10.10 -1.04 2.68
CA ILE A 60 -10.78 0.27 2.78
C ILE A 60 -9.96 1.35 2.10
N THR A 61 -8.65 1.41 2.35
CA THR A 61 -7.77 2.41 1.71
C THR A 61 -7.68 2.19 0.19
N VAL A 62 -7.51 0.94 -0.26
CA VAL A 62 -7.43 0.62 -1.70
C VAL A 62 -8.76 0.95 -2.40
N ALA A 63 -9.89 0.64 -1.78
CA ALA A 63 -11.21 0.99 -2.29
C ALA A 63 -11.41 2.51 -2.36
N HIS A 64 -10.95 3.24 -1.34
CA HIS A 64 -10.97 4.69 -1.35
C HIS A 64 -10.19 5.25 -2.55
N LEU A 65 -8.93 4.81 -2.74
CA LEU A 65 -8.07 5.22 -3.86
C LEU A 65 -8.74 4.96 -5.21
N ALA A 66 -9.29 3.76 -5.41
CA ALA A 66 -9.97 3.40 -6.65
C ALA A 66 -11.25 4.24 -6.93
N SER A 67 -11.86 4.80 -5.89
CA SER A 67 -13.08 5.61 -5.99
C SER A 67 -12.84 7.12 -6.02
N GLN A 68 -11.58 7.58 -5.99
CA GLN A 68 -11.28 9.00 -5.91
C GLN A 68 -11.77 9.78 -7.14
N PRO A 69 -12.37 10.97 -6.93
CA PRO A 69 -12.71 11.84 -8.04
C PRO A 69 -11.45 12.28 -8.77
N ARG A 70 -11.55 12.45 -10.09
CA ARG A 70 -10.44 12.88 -10.98
C ARG A 70 -9.77 14.19 -10.55
N THR A 71 -10.43 14.99 -9.73
CA THR A 71 -9.95 16.27 -9.23
C THR A 71 -8.93 16.16 -8.09
N ALA A 72 -8.78 14.98 -7.47
CA ALA A 72 -7.97 14.80 -6.27
C ALA A 72 -7.35 13.39 -6.18
N TRP A 73 -6.67 12.97 -7.24
CA TRP A 73 -5.97 11.68 -7.25
C TRP A 73 -4.72 11.67 -6.35
N THR A 74 -4.66 10.69 -5.47
CA THR A 74 -3.50 10.38 -4.66
C THR A 74 -2.53 9.51 -5.46
N PHE A 75 -1.26 9.89 -5.49
CA PHE A 75 -0.20 9.06 -6.08
C PHE A 75 0.32 8.01 -5.09
N GLU A 76 0.52 8.36 -3.82
CA GLU A 76 1.18 7.48 -2.85
C GLU A 76 0.43 7.47 -1.51
N VAL A 77 0.33 6.29 -0.90
CA VAL A 77 -0.14 6.11 0.47
C VAL A 77 0.76 5.11 1.19
N ASP A 78 1.03 5.36 2.47
CA ASP A 78 1.80 4.49 3.34
C ASP A 78 0.89 3.89 4.42
N LEU A 79 0.89 2.55 4.49
CA LEU A 79 0.07 1.76 5.40
C LEU A 79 0.96 0.94 6.32
N ARG A 80 0.75 1.12 7.62
CA ARG A 80 1.47 0.44 8.69
C ARG A 80 0.58 0.26 9.93
N PRO A 81 0.77 -0.80 10.73
CA PRO A 81 0.16 -0.92 12.04
C PRO A 81 0.68 0.17 12.96
N HIS A 82 -0.16 0.68 13.86
CA HIS A 82 0.19 1.74 14.81
C HIS A 82 1.34 1.39 15.77
N VAL A 83 1.68 0.10 15.91
CA VAL A 83 2.76 -0.38 16.78
C VAL A 83 4.14 -0.36 16.12
N GLU A 84 4.21 -0.25 14.79
CA GLU A 84 5.49 -0.17 14.07
C GLU A 84 6.15 1.20 14.27
N LYS A 85 7.47 1.21 14.47
CA LYS A 85 8.26 2.44 14.64
C LYS A 85 8.68 2.97 13.27
N TRP A 86 8.66 4.30 13.13
CA TRP A 86 9.19 4.99 11.95
C TRP A 86 10.73 5.06 11.98
#